data_AF-A0A0G0Z414-F1
#
_entry.id   AF-A0A0G0Z414-F1
#
_cell.length_a   1.000
_cell.length_b   1.000
_cell.length_c   1.000
_cell.angle_alpha   90.00
_cell.angle_beta   90.00
_cell.angle_gamma   90.00
#
_symmetry.space_group_name_H-M   'P 1'
#
loop_
_entity.id
_entity.type
_entity.pdbx_description
1 polymer ?
#
loop_
_entity_poly.entity_id
_entity_poly.type
_entity_poly.pdbx_seq_one_letter_code
_entity_poly.pdbx_strand_id
1 'polypeptide(L)'
;MPNIDPQNSEEVILLEWTSYERPQKKWSKEFYSSVLVMAFLAGVILYFIEGLMPVLVIGAMVFMLWAMSRTEPRLEKYALSSWGLKTKERTYRFENMNQFWFESKWGGRLMRINLVGAPWHLVIVINSESEDKLRKLMLQYVSYQEPPITWSDRLVKWLGDKIPLE
;
A
#
# COMPACT_ATOMS: atom_id res chain seq x y z
N MET A 1 30.89 -18.05 -4.56
CA MET A 1 29.49 -18.42 -4.89
C MET A 1 29.20 -19.69 -4.10
N PRO A 2 28.18 -19.75 -3.23
CA PRO A 2 27.91 -20.96 -2.48
C PRO A 2 27.32 -22.01 -3.43
N ASN A 3 27.92 -23.19 -3.39
CA ASN A 3 27.51 -24.39 -4.12
C ASN A 3 26.16 -24.87 -3.56
N ILE A 4 25.13 -24.98 -4.40
CA ILE A 4 23.80 -25.41 -3.98
C ILE A 4 23.64 -26.86 -4.42
N ASP A 5 23.82 -27.77 -3.46
CA ASP A 5 23.60 -29.21 -3.57
C ASP A 5 22.08 -29.49 -3.67
N PRO A 6 21.59 -30.24 -4.67
CA PRO A 6 20.14 -30.44 -4.93
C PRO A 6 19.40 -31.29 -3.88
N GLN A 7 20.04 -31.70 -2.79
CA GLN A 7 19.50 -32.63 -1.78
C GLN A 7 19.25 -32.01 -0.39
N ASN A 8 19.28 -30.69 -0.23
CA ASN A 8 18.88 -30.06 1.04
C ASN A 8 17.48 -29.43 0.94
N SER A 9 16.49 -30.07 1.55
CA SER A 9 15.10 -29.60 1.70
C SER A 9 14.95 -28.53 2.80
N GLU A 10 16.01 -27.78 3.10
CA GLU A 10 15.98 -26.71 4.09
C GLU A 10 15.63 -25.38 3.42
N GLU A 11 14.57 -24.74 3.92
CA GLU A 11 14.19 -23.37 3.55
C GLU A 11 15.32 -22.42 3.99
N VAL A 12 16.08 -21.87 3.04
CA VAL A 12 17.11 -20.86 3.33
C VAL A 12 16.49 -19.48 3.17
N ILE A 13 16.59 -18.66 4.21
CA ILE A 13 16.16 -17.26 4.18
C ILE A 13 17.22 -16.44 3.45
N LEU A 14 16.86 -15.87 2.30
CA LEU A 14 17.74 -15.10 1.42
C LEU A 14 17.81 -13.63 1.83
N LEU A 15 16.69 -13.06 2.31
CA LEU A 15 16.61 -11.66 2.72
C LEU A 15 15.46 -11.45 3.71
N GLU A 16 15.70 -10.75 4.80
CA GLU A 16 14.65 -10.27 5.72
C GLU A 16 14.60 -8.75 5.69
N TRP A 17 13.40 -8.17 5.63
CA TRP A 17 13.19 -6.74 5.78
C TRP A 17 11.93 -6.46 6.58
N THR A 18 11.94 -5.38 7.36
CA THR A 18 10.77 -4.89 8.07
C THR A 18 10.16 -3.75 7.27
N SER A 19 8.87 -3.81 7.01
CA SER A 19 8.17 -2.80 6.22
C SER A 19 6.75 -2.57 6.70
N TYR A 20 6.18 -1.42 6.37
CA TYR A 20 4.79 -1.15 6.70
C TYR A 20 3.86 -2.13 5.98
N GLU A 21 2.85 -2.64 6.69
CA GLU A 21 1.85 -3.55 6.16
C GLU A 21 1.11 -2.98 4.94
N ARG A 22 0.96 -1.65 4.91
CA ARG A 22 0.33 -0.91 3.82
C ARG A 22 1.12 0.37 3.54
N PRO A 23 1.21 0.82 2.28
CA PRO A 23 1.73 2.15 1.99
C PRO A 23 0.90 3.19 2.75
N GLN A 24 1.55 3.93 3.63
CA GLN A 24 0.88 4.97 4.39
C GLN A 24 0.82 6.25 3.54
N LYS A 25 -0.37 6.63 3.04
CA LYS A 25 -0.60 8.03 2.65
C LYS A 25 -0.65 8.84 3.95
N LYS A 26 0.46 9.46 4.34
CA LYS A 26 0.47 10.45 5.43
C LYS A 26 -0.27 11.68 4.94
N TRP A 27 -1.54 11.80 5.29
CA TRP A 27 -2.30 13.03 5.12
C TRP A 27 -1.60 14.15 5.90
N SER A 28 -1.33 15.28 5.26
CA SER A 28 -0.65 16.41 5.90
C SER A 28 -1.52 16.99 7.01
N LYS A 29 -0.91 17.56 8.06
CA LYS A 29 -1.64 18.28 9.13
C LYS A 29 -2.45 19.44 8.55
N GLU A 30 -1.98 20.02 7.45
CA GLU A 30 -2.63 21.11 6.71
C GLU A 30 -3.97 20.65 6.11
N PHE A 31 -4.04 19.44 5.55
CA PHE A 31 -5.31 18.89 5.05
C PHE A 31 -6.36 18.75 6.16
N TYR A 32 -5.98 18.21 7.32
CA TYR A 32 -6.89 18.12 8.47
C TYR A 32 -7.31 19.48 9.00
N SER A 33 -6.39 20.44 9.03
CA SER A 33 -6.67 21.81 9.44
C SER A 33 -7.72 22.45 8.52
N SER A 34 -7.52 22.36 7.20
CA SER A 34 -8.47 22.89 6.20
C SER A 34 -9.84 22.23 6.30
N VAL A 35 -9.91 20.90 6.43
CA VAL A 35 -11.18 20.18 6.60
C VAL A 35 -11.88 20.58 7.89
N LEU A 36 -11.13 20.73 8.99
CA LEU A 36 -11.69 21.14 10.27
C LEU A 36 -12.24 22.57 10.23
N VAL A 37 -11.51 23.50 9.61
CA VAL A 37 -11.95 24.89 9.42
C VAL A 37 -13.19 24.95 8.53
N MET A 38 -13.20 24.21 7.42
CA MET A 38 -14.34 24.14 6.51
C MET A 38 -15.59 23.59 7.22
N ALA A 39 -15.43 22.50 7.98
CA ALA A 39 -16.52 21.90 8.74
C ALA A 39 -17.02 22.81 9.86
N PHE A 40 -16.11 23.55 10.52
CA PHE A 40 -16.48 24.54 11.53
C PHE A 40 -17.31 25.69 10.93
N LEU A 41 -16.86 26.26 9.81
CA LEU A 41 -17.60 27.31 9.11
C LEU A 41 -18.97 26.82 8.63
N ALA A 42 -19.03 25.65 8.01
CA ALA A 42 -20.29 25.03 7.60
C ALA A 42 -21.22 24.77 8.78
N GLY A 43 -20.67 24.31 9.91
CA GLY A 43 -21.41 24.12 11.16
C GLY A 43 -22.00 25.42 11.69
N VAL A 44 -21.22 26.51 11.72
CA VAL A 44 -21.71 27.83 12.15
C VAL A 44 -22.82 28.33 11.23
N ILE A 45 -22.67 28.19 9.91
CA ILE A 45 -23.70 28.61 8.94
C ILE A 45 -25.00 27.83 9.16
N LEU A 46 -24.92 26.51 9.26
CA LEU A 46 -26.11 25.66 9.46
C LEU A 46 -26.76 25.89 10.83
N TYR A 47 -25.98 26.24 11.85
CA TYR A 47 -26.51 26.61 13.17
C TYR A 47 -27.49 27.78 13.08
N PHE A 48 -27.17 28.81 12.28
CA PHE A 48 -28.06 29.94 12.08
C PHE A 48 -29.31 29.61 11.23
N ILE A 49 -29.25 28.58 10.40
CA ILE A 49 -30.36 28.20 9.51
C ILE A 49 -31.39 27.33 10.23
N GLU A 50 -30.96 26.25 10.89
CA GLU A 50 -31.85 25.20 11.41
C GLU A 50 -31.64 24.91 12.91
N GLY A 51 -30.62 25.52 13.54
CA GLY A 51 -30.28 25.30 14.93
C GLY A 51 -29.23 24.19 15.15
N LEU A 52 -29.28 23.52 16.31
CA LEU A 52 -28.19 22.64 16.78
C LEU A 52 -28.06 21.31 16.01
N MET A 53 -29.15 20.78 15.42
CA MET A 53 -29.14 19.43 14.85
C MET A 53 -28.15 19.22 13.69
N PRO A 54 -28.07 20.09 12.67
CA PRO A 54 -27.09 19.91 11.58
C PRO A 54 -25.64 20.01 12.05
N VAL A 55 -25.37 20.80 13.08
CA VAL A 55 -24.02 20.96 13.66
C VAL A 55 -23.53 19.63 14.22
N LEU A 56 -24.40 18.88 14.90
CA LEU A 56 -24.07 17.57 15.44
C LEU A 56 -23.77 16.56 14.33
N VAL A 57 -24.50 16.60 13.21
CA VAL A 57 -24.26 15.73 12.06
C VAL A 57 -22.90 16.00 11.43
N ILE A 58 -22.56 17.27 11.20
CA ILE A 58 -21.23 17.66 10.71
C ILE A 58 -20.14 17.22 11.70
N GLY A 59 -20.36 17.45 12.99
CA GLY A 59 -19.43 17.03 14.04
C GLY A 59 -19.16 15.52 14.02
N ALA A 60 -20.20 14.70 13.85
CA ALA A 60 -20.06 13.25 13.73
C ALA A 60 -19.27 12.83 12.49
N MET A 61 -19.48 13.50 11.34
CA MET A 61 -18.70 13.24 10.12
C MET A 61 -17.22 13.60 10.28
N VAL A 62 -16.93 14.76 10.86
CA VAL A 62 -15.54 15.18 11.15
C VAL A 62 -14.88 14.20 12.11
N PHE A 63 -15.59 13.79 13.16
CA PHE A 63 -15.10 12.81 14.12
C PHE A 63 -14.78 11.47 13.45
N MET A 64 -15.65 10.99 12.55
CA MET A 64 -15.41 9.76 11.78
C MET A 64 -14.14 9.87 10.92
N LEU A 65 -13.98 10.97 10.17
CA LEU A 65 -12.78 11.20 9.35
C LEU A 65 -11.51 11.26 10.20
N TRP A 66 -11.58 11.90 11.37
CA TRP A 66 -10.47 11.97 12.32
C TRP A 66 -10.12 10.59 12.90
N ALA A 67 -11.12 9.78 13.25
CA ALA A 67 -10.90 8.43 13.78
C ALA A 67 -10.26 7.52 12.73
N MET A 68 -10.70 7.60 11.47
CA MET A 68 -10.11 6.86 10.34
C MET A 68 -8.67 7.28 10.04
N SER A 69 -8.34 8.56 10.26
CA SER A 69 -6.98 9.08 10.08
C SER A 69 -5.96 8.49 11.05
N ARG A 70 -6.38 8.29 12.31
CA ARG A 70 -5.51 7.90 13.42
C ARG A 70 -5.14 6.42 13.45
N THR A 71 -5.64 5.60 12.53
CA THR A 71 -5.24 4.19 12.45
C THR A 71 -3.86 4.07 11.82
N GLU A 72 -2.81 4.09 12.65
CA GLU A 72 -1.42 3.94 12.21
C GLU A 72 -1.15 2.53 11.65
N PRO A 73 -0.63 2.40 10.42
CA PRO A 73 -0.28 1.11 9.84
C PRO A 73 0.87 0.42 10.58
N ARG A 74 0.67 -0.85 10.91
CA ARG A 74 1.62 -1.67 11.70
C ARG A 74 2.89 -1.97 10.88
N LEU A 75 4.02 -2.07 11.58
CA LEU A 75 5.26 -2.58 11.01
C LEU A 75 5.19 -4.11 10.97
N GLU A 76 5.37 -4.70 9.79
CA GLU A 76 5.35 -6.14 9.60
C GLU A 76 6.68 -6.64 9.03
N LYS A 77 7.10 -7.83 9.45
CA LYS A 77 8.35 -8.47 8.99
C LYS A 77 8.06 -9.31 7.75
N TYR A 78 8.85 -9.09 6.70
CA TYR A 78 8.82 -9.84 5.46
C TYR A 78 10.14 -10.56 5.27
N ALA A 79 10.09 -11.81 4.81
CA ALA A 79 11.27 -12.58 4.47
C ALA A 79 11.11 -13.19 3.08
N LEU A 80 12.15 -13.10 2.26
CA LEU A 80 12.27 -13.84 1.02
C LEU A 80 13.08 -15.11 1.32
N SER A 81 12.46 -16.26 1.16
CA SER A 81 13.11 -17.57 1.25
C SER A 81 13.31 -18.19 -0.12
N SER A 82 14.11 -19.25 -0.20
CA SER A 82 14.30 -20.04 -1.42
C SER A 82 13.00 -20.62 -2.00
N TRP A 83 11.95 -20.76 -1.19
CA TRP A 83 10.65 -21.31 -1.60
C TRP A 83 9.65 -20.24 -2.04
N GLY A 84 9.84 -19.00 -1.59
CA GLY A 84 8.93 -17.92 -1.90
C GLY A 84 9.03 -16.77 -0.92
N LEU A 85 7.93 -16.03 -0.83
CA LEU A 85 7.82 -14.85 -0.02
C LEU A 85 7.01 -15.17 1.24
N LYS A 86 7.66 -15.01 2.39
CA LYS A 86 7.09 -15.26 3.70
C LYS A 86 6.59 -13.94 4.29
N THR A 87 5.29 -13.88 4.52
CA THR A 87 4.67 -12.89 5.40
C THR A 87 4.31 -13.57 6.73
N LYS A 88 3.98 -12.78 7.76
CA LYS A 88 3.63 -13.26 9.09
C LYS A 88 2.48 -14.27 9.09
N GLU A 89 1.53 -14.12 8.17
CA GLU A 89 0.35 -14.99 8.12
C GLU A 89 0.53 -16.21 7.20
N ARG A 90 1.28 -16.09 6.10
CA ARG A 90 1.36 -17.12 5.04
C ARG A 90 2.69 -17.06 4.28
N THR A 91 3.09 -18.20 3.73
CA THR A 91 4.17 -18.29 2.75
C THR A 91 3.58 -18.37 1.35
N TYR A 92 3.88 -17.39 0.50
CA TYR A 92 3.51 -17.37 -0.90
C TYR A 92 4.63 -18.00 -1.73
N ARG A 93 4.39 -19.17 -2.30
CA ARG A 93 5.36 -19.87 -3.16
C ARG A 93 5.56 -19.15 -4.50
N PHE A 94 6.76 -19.22 -5.07
CA PHE A 94 7.04 -18.65 -6.40
C PHE A 94 6.17 -19.24 -7.51
N GLU A 95 5.80 -20.51 -7.41
CA GLU A 95 4.87 -21.20 -8.32
C GLU A 95 3.52 -20.47 -8.46
N ASN A 96 3.10 -19.78 -7.40
CA ASN A 96 1.84 -19.03 -7.39
C ASN A 96 2.00 -17.59 -7.89
N MET A 97 3.21 -17.14 -8.21
CA MET A 97 3.53 -15.79 -8.67
C MET A 97 3.68 -15.78 -10.19
N ASN A 98 2.86 -15.01 -10.87
CA ASN A 98 2.89 -14.93 -12.34
C ASN A 98 3.85 -13.83 -12.82
N GLN A 99 3.70 -12.63 -12.25
CA GLN A 99 4.45 -11.44 -12.67
C GLN A 99 4.66 -10.52 -11.47
N PHE A 100 5.73 -9.73 -11.53
CA PHE A 100 5.99 -8.68 -10.56
C PHE A 100 6.45 -7.38 -11.22
N TRP A 101 6.20 -6.26 -10.55
CA TRP A 101 6.69 -4.94 -10.94
C TRP A 101 6.91 -4.05 -9.73
N PHE A 102 7.65 -2.95 -9.94
CA PHE A 102 7.87 -1.94 -8.92
C PHE A 102 7.04 -0.68 -9.23
N GLU A 103 6.41 -0.11 -8.22
CA GLU A 103 5.64 1.13 -8.32
C GLU A 103 6.10 2.09 -7.23
N SER A 104 6.08 3.39 -7.49
CA SER A 104 6.30 4.42 -6.46
C SER A 104 4.98 5.09 -6.16
N LYS A 105 4.50 5.02 -4.92
CA LYS A 105 3.24 5.65 -4.52
C LYS A 105 3.36 6.28 -3.14
N TRP A 106 2.92 7.54 -3.03
CA TRP A 106 2.90 8.32 -1.77
C TRP A 106 4.27 8.36 -1.05
N GLY A 107 5.36 8.49 -1.81
CA GLY A 107 6.72 8.59 -1.27
C GLY A 107 7.35 7.25 -0.82
N GLY A 108 6.63 6.13 -0.95
CA GLY A 108 7.15 4.79 -0.69
C GLY A 108 7.35 3.98 -1.98
N ARG A 109 8.38 3.14 -2.01
CA ARG A 109 8.55 2.12 -3.05
C ARG A 109 7.72 0.88 -2.71
N LEU A 110 6.98 0.40 -3.71
CA LEU A 110 6.10 -0.74 -3.63
C LEU A 110 6.56 -1.80 -4.62
N MET A 111 6.58 -3.05 -4.17
CA MET A 111 6.69 -4.22 -5.02
C MET A 111 5.30 -4.85 -5.11
N ARG A 112 4.78 -4.97 -6.33
CA ARG A 112 3.52 -5.66 -6.60
C ARG A 112 3.80 -6.98 -7.26
N ILE A 113 3.07 -8.01 -6.84
CA ILE A 113 3.18 -9.37 -7.36
C ILE A 113 1.76 -9.84 -7.69
N ASN A 114 1.54 -10.32 -8.91
CA ASN A 114 0.29 -10.97 -9.28
C ASN A 114 0.37 -12.46 -8.96
N LEU A 115 -0.66 -12.95 -8.27
CA LEU A 115 -0.80 -14.34 -7.92
C LEU A 115 -1.87 -15.03 -8.76
N VAL A 116 -1.67 -16.33 -9.00
CA VAL A 116 -2.63 -17.18 -9.73
C VAL A 116 -3.85 -17.53 -8.85
N GLY A 117 -3.72 -17.44 -7.52
CA GLY A 117 -4.79 -17.67 -6.55
C GLY A 117 -5.08 -16.46 -5.66
N ALA A 118 -6.14 -16.53 -4.85
CA ALA A 118 -6.49 -15.47 -3.90
C ALA A 118 -5.29 -15.16 -2.96
N PRO A 119 -4.92 -13.88 -2.76
CA PRO A 119 -5.67 -12.64 -3.03
C PRO A 119 -5.46 -11.99 -4.42
N TRP A 120 -4.94 -12.71 -5.43
CA TRP A 120 -4.63 -12.27 -6.81
C TRP A 120 -3.58 -11.16 -6.95
N HIS A 121 -3.47 -10.26 -5.98
CA HIS A 121 -2.47 -9.21 -5.93
C HIS A 121 -1.87 -9.16 -4.53
N LEU A 122 -0.55 -9.16 -4.47
CA LEU A 122 0.21 -8.92 -3.25
C LEU A 122 1.01 -7.63 -3.43
N VAL A 123 0.89 -6.74 -2.46
CA VAL A 123 1.56 -5.44 -2.47
C VAL A 123 2.41 -5.35 -1.23
N ILE A 124 3.70 -5.09 -1.41
CA ILE A 124 4.67 -5.03 -0.31
C ILE A 124 5.42 -3.72 -0.42
N VAL A 125 5.50 -3.00 0.69
CA VAL A 125 6.35 -1.82 0.79
C VAL A 125 7.80 -2.33 0.88
N ILE A 126 8.69 -1.77 0.06
CA ILE A 126 10.12 -2.11 0.07
C ILE A 126 10.94 -0.87 0.39
N ASN A 127 12.08 -1.06 1.05
CA ASN A 127 13.04 0.01 1.24
C ASN A 127 13.91 0.15 -0.03
N SER A 128 14.28 1.37 -0.41
CA SER A 128 15.04 1.65 -1.64
C SER A 128 16.39 0.93 -1.68
N GLU A 129 17.04 0.77 -0.53
CA GLU A 129 18.33 0.07 -0.41
C GLU A 129 18.24 -1.43 -0.70
N SER A 130 17.06 -2.03 -0.54
CA SER A 130 16.83 -3.47 -0.76
C SER A 130 16.30 -3.79 -2.16
N GLU A 131 15.92 -2.77 -2.94
CA GLU A 131 15.28 -2.95 -4.24
C GLU A 131 16.18 -3.69 -5.23
N ASP A 132 17.44 -3.31 -5.36
CA ASP A 132 18.34 -3.93 -6.34
C ASP A 132 18.62 -5.40 -6.02
N LYS A 133 18.71 -5.73 -4.72
CA LYS A 133 18.87 -7.11 -4.25
C LYS A 133 17.61 -7.92 -4.51
N LEU A 134 16.44 -7.38 -4.16
CA LEU A 134 15.13 -8.00 -4.39
C LEU A 134 14.88 -8.22 -5.88
N ARG A 135 15.19 -7.23 -6.73
CA ARG A 135 15.06 -7.34 -8.18
C ARG A 135 15.89 -8.49 -8.72
N LYS A 136 17.18 -8.58 -8.35
CA LYS A 136 18.07 -9.65 -8.82
C LYS A 136 17.60 -11.03 -8.37
N LEU A 137 17.13 -11.16 -7.14
CA LEU A 137 16.62 -12.43 -6.60
C LEU A 137 15.29 -12.82 -7.26
N MET A 138 14.34 -11.89 -7.39
CA MET A 138 13.03 -12.15 -7.97
C MET A 138 13.09 -12.47 -9.46
N LEU A 139 13.99 -11.83 -10.23
CA LEU A 139 14.18 -12.13 -11.65
C LEU A 139 14.64 -13.58 -11.93
N GLN A 140 15.18 -14.28 -10.93
CA GLN A 140 15.55 -15.69 -11.07
C GLN A 140 14.34 -16.63 -11.01
N TYR A 141 13.22 -16.18 -10.42
CA TYR A 141 12.06 -17.03 -10.14
C TYR A 141 10.77 -16.56 -10.84
N VAL A 142 10.61 -15.26 -11.10
CA VAL A 142 9.36 -14.66 -11.62
C VAL A 142 9.67 -13.67 -12.74
N SER A 143 8.80 -13.55 -13.75
CA SER A 143 8.96 -12.58 -14.84
C SER A 143 8.62 -11.15 -14.40
N TYR A 144 9.45 -10.18 -14.79
CA TYR A 144 9.16 -8.75 -14.61
C TYR A 144 8.25 -8.26 -15.73
N GLN A 145 6.99 -7.92 -15.40
CA GLN A 145 6.03 -7.34 -16.33
C GLN A 145 5.18 -6.30 -15.62
N GLU A 146 5.15 -5.08 -16.15
CA GLU A 146 4.21 -4.06 -15.73
C GLU A 146 2.83 -4.37 -16.33
N PRO A 147 1.74 -4.32 -15.54
CA PRO A 147 0.41 -4.62 -16.03
C PRO A 147 0.03 -3.64 -17.15
N PRO A 148 -0.61 -4.11 -18.24
CA PRO A 148 -1.05 -3.24 -19.31
C PRO A 148 -2.05 -2.22 -18.77
N ILE A 149 -1.79 -0.95 -19.06
CA ILE A 149 -2.64 0.18 -18.69
C ILE A 149 -4.01 -0.01 -19.34
N THR A 150 -5.05 -0.26 -18.54
CA THR A 150 -6.39 -0.50 -19.07
C THR A 150 -7.07 0.84 -19.40
N TRP A 151 -8.09 0.83 -20.27
CA TRP A 151 -8.84 2.03 -20.61
C TRP A 151 -9.46 2.72 -19.39
N SER A 152 -9.86 1.95 -18.37
CA SER A 152 -10.32 2.43 -17.07
C SER A 152 -9.23 3.23 -16.33
N ASP A 153 -7.99 2.75 -16.37
CA ASP A 153 -6.86 3.42 -15.71
C ASP A 153 -6.56 4.78 -16.35
N ARG A 154 -6.77 4.90 -17.67
CA ARG A 154 -6.67 6.19 -18.38
C ARG A 154 -7.74 7.19 -17.95
N LEU A 155 -8.97 6.72 -17.67
CA LEU A 155 -10.05 7.58 -17.18
C LEU A 155 -9.77 8.05 -15.74
N VAL A 156 -9.29 7.15 -14.88
CA VAL A 156 -8.91 7.50 -13.50
C VAL A 156 -7.75 8.48 -13.49
N LYS A 157 -6.74 8.28 -14.35
CA LYS A 157 -5.62 9.21 -14.49
C LYS A 157 -6.08 10.59 -14.98
N TRP A 158 -6.93 10.62 -16.00
CA TRP A 158 -7.53 11.87 -16.50
C TRP A 158 -8.34 12.61 -15.42
N LEU A 159 -9.11 11.87 -14.61
CA LEU A 159 -9.90 12.47 -13.53
C LEU A 159 -9.00 13.00 -12.42
N GLY A 160 -7.96 12.25 -12.05
CA GLY A 160 -6.97 12.66 -11.05
C GLY A 160 -6.14 13.87 -11.47
N ASP A 161 -5.77 13.98 -12.76
CA ASP A 161 -5.04 15.13 -13.28
C ASP A 161 -5.91 16.41 -13.31
N LYS A 162 -7.24 16.26 -13.43
CA LYS A 162 -8.18 17.39 -13.48
C LYS A 162 -8.77 17.79 -12.13
N ILE A 163 -8.83 16.87 -11.17
CA ILE A 163 -9.29 17.17 -9.81
C ILE A 163 -8.05 17.14 -8.93
N PRO A 164 -7.52 18.31 -8.50
CA PRO A 164 -6.41 18.36 -7.56
C PRO A 164 -6.89 17.85 -6.20
N LEU A 165 -6.87 16.53 -6.02
CA LEU A 165 -7.06 15.84 -4.75
C LEU A 165 -5.67 15.70 -4.12
N GLU A 166 -5.16 16.81 -3.59
CA GLU A 166 -4.06 16.78 -2.63
C GLU A 166 -4.45 15.91 -1.41
#